data_AF-A0A7L4QPZ9-F1
#
_entry.id   AF-A0A7L4QPZ9-F1
#
_cell.length_a   1.000
_cell.length_b   1.000
_cell.length_c   1.000
_cell.angle_alpha   90.00
_cell.angle_beta   90.00
_cell.angle_gamma   90.00
#
_symmetry.space_group_name_H-M   'P 1'
#
loop_
_entity.id
_entity.type
_entity.pdbx_description
1 polymer ?
#
loop_
_entity_poly.entity_id
_entity_poly.type
_entity_poly.pdbx_seq_one_letter_code
_entity_poly.pdbx_strand_id
1 'polypeptide(L)' 'MTMDEQEMRELLQNLDLKTLKEAAKAQGIKPGRCPTKVSIARMLPDDALRALVKK' A
#
# COMPACT_ATOMS: atom_id res chain seq x y z
N MET A 1 -10.18 12.93 -6.65
CA MET A 1 -8.75 13.27 -6.45
C MET A 1 -8.01 11.93 -6.42
N THR A 2 -7.31 11.59 -7.50
CA THR A 2 -6.42 10.42 -7.55
C THR A 2 -5.14 10.76 -6.79
N MET A 3 -4.64 9.84 -5.97
CA MET A 3 -3.41 10.07 -5.21
C MET A 3 -2.20 10.18 -6.15
N ASP A 4 -1.35 11.19 -5.96
CA ASP A 4 -0.13 11.36 -6.76
C ASP A 4 0.89 10.23 -6.50
N GLU A 5 1.59 9.79 -7.54
CA GLU A 5 2.59 8.71 -7.43
C GLU A 5 3.75 9.10 -6.49
N GLN A 6 4.07 10.40 -6.39
CA GLN A 6 5.03 10.92 -5.42
C GLN A 6 4.51 10.80 -3.98
N GLU A 7 3.27 11.27 -3.74
CA GLU A 7 2.63 11.19 -2.43
C GLU A 7 2.52 9.71 -1.98
N MET A 8 2.16 8.81 -2.90
CA MET A 8 2.13 7.37 -2.63
C MET A 8 3.51 6.83 -2.27
N ARG A 9 4.58 7.22 -2.97
CA ARG A 9 5.94 6.77 -2.64
C ARG A 9 6.41 7.27 -1.28
N GLU A 10 6.09 8.51 -0.92
CA GLU A 10 6.43 9.08 0.39
C GLU A 10 5.68 8.37 1.54
N LEU A 11 4.37 8.09 1.34
CA LEU A 11 3.60 7.25 2.24
C LEU A 11 4.24 5.87 2.43
N LEU A 12 4.64 5.22 1.34
CA LEU A 12 5.27 3.90 1.37
C LEU A 12 6.69 3.90 1.94
N GLN A 13 7.39 5.03 1.92
CA GLN A 13 8.74 5.15 2.47
C GLN A 13 8.70 4.94 3.98
N ASN A 14 7.72 5.56 4.65
CA ASN A 14 7.48 5.42 6.08
C ASN A 14 6.67 4.17 6.45
N LEU A 15 5.95 3.57 5.49
CA LEU A 15 5.13 2.40 5.72
C LEU A 15 5.91 1.09 5.57
N ASP A 16 5.67 0.18 6.53
CA ASP A 16 6.31 -1.13 6.55
C ASP A 16 5.76 -2.07 5.48
N LEU A 17 6.66 -2.87 4.91
CA LEU A 17 6.30 -3.85 3.86
C LEU A 17 5.40 -4.96 4.43
N LYS A 18 5.53 -5.24 5.73
CA LYS A 18 4.67 -6.18 6.45
C LYS A 18 3.24 -5.66 6.55
N THR A 19 3.07 -4.40 6.95
CA THR A 19 1.78 -3.70 7.05
C THR A 19 1.05 -3.68 5.71
N LEU A 20 1.76 -3.38 4.62
CA LEU A 20 1.21 -3.42 3.26
C LEU A 20 0.72 -4.82 2.87
N LYS A 21 1.50 -5.87 3.18
CA LYS A 21 1.10 -7.25 2.90
C LYS A 21 -0.12 -7.68 3.71
N GLU A 22 -0.20 -7.29 4.98
CA GLU A 22 -1.34 -7.58 5.84
C GLU A 22 -2.60 -6.86 5.35
N ALA A 23 -2.49 -5.58 4.99
CA ALA A 23 -3.60 -4.83 4.42
C ALA A 23 -4.08 -5.42 3.09
N ALA A 24 -3.15 -5.79 2.20
CA ALA A 24 -3.47 -6.46 0.96
C ALA A 24 -4.20 -7.79 1.22
N LYS A 25 -3.69 -8.59 2.16
CA LYS A 25 -4.33 -9.85 2.54
C LYS A 25 -5.71 -9.64 3.16
N ALA A 26 -5.90 -8.62 3.99
CA ALA A 26 -7.19 -8.25 4.60
C ALA A 26 -8.22 -7.84 3.54
N GLN A 27 -7.75 -7.22 2.45
CA GLN A 27 -8.56 -6.87 1.26
C GLN A 27 -8.75 -8.04 0.29
N GLY A 28 -8.20 -9.23 0.59
CA GLY A 28 -8.24 -10.39 -0.32
C GLY A 28 -7.28 -10.28 -1.52
N ILE A 29 -6.42 -9.27 -1.56
CA ILE A 29 -5.40 -9.07 -2.58
C ILE A 29 -4.24 -10.03 -2.29
N LYS A 30 -3.93 -10.89 -3.27
CA LYS A 30 -2.78 -11.78 -3.21
C LYS A 30 -1.62 -11.17 -3.99
N PRO A 31 -0.68 -10.49 -3.33
CA PRO A 31 0.52 -10.05 -4.03
C PRO A 31 1.28 -11.28 -4.56
N GLY A 32 1.74 -11.20 -5.81
CA GLY A 32 2.46 -12.29 -6.48
C GLY A 32 3.81 -12.65 -5.82
N ARG A 33 4.66 -13.44 -6.50
CA ARG A 33 6.02 -13.73 -6.02
C ARG A 33 6.82 -12.42 -5.93
N CYS A 34 7.31 -12.09 -4.73
CA CYS A 34 8.11 -10.90 -4.44
C CYS A 34 7.45 -9.56 -4.81
N PRO A 35 6.39 -9.17 -4.10
CA PRO A 35 5.76 -7.88 -4.34
C PRO A 35 6.61 -6.73 -3.83
N THR A 36 6.77 -5.67 -4.63
CA THR A 36 7.38 -4.41 -4.18
C THR A 36 6.37 -3.56 -3.39
N LYS A 37 6.84 -2.66 -2.52
CA LYS A 37 5.97 -1.73 -1.79
C LYS A 37 4.99 -1.02 -2.74
N VAL A 38 5.50 -0.55 -3.89
CA VAL A 38 4.71 0.13 -4.92
C VAL A 38 3.70 -0.81 -5.58
N SER A 39 4.07 -2.05 -5.94
CA SER A 39 3.10 -3.00 -6.49
C SER A 39 1.95 -3.30 -5.53
N ILE A 40 2.23 -3.47 -4.24
CA ILE A 40 1.18 -3.74 -3.25
C ILE A 40 0.28 -2.51 -3.09
N ALA A 41 0.88 -1.32 -3.02
CA ALA A 41 0.17 -0.07 -2.89
C ALA A 41 -0.77 0.18 -4.08
N ARG A 42 -0.30 -0.03 -5.32
CA ARG A 42 -1.14 0.12 -6.52
C ARG A 42 -2.30 -0.86 -6.59
N MET A 43 -2.21 -1.99 -5.88
CA MET A 43 -3.30 -2.95 -5.78
C MET A 43 -4.30 -2.59 -4.68
N LEU A 44 -3.89 -1.79 -3.69
CA LEU A 44 -4.72 -1.32 -2.61
C LEU A 44 -5.50 -0.06 -3.03
N PRO A 45 -6.75 0.12 -2.56
CA PRO A 45 -7.45 1.38 -2.74
C PRO A 45 -6.76 2.51 -1.95
N ASP A 46 -6.83 3.73 -2.48
CA ASP A 46 -6.19 4.92 -1.86
C ASP A 46 -6.62 5.14 -0.40
N ASP A 47 -7.88 4.86 -0.09
CA ASP A 47 -8.43 4.98 1.26
C ASP A 47 -7.75 4.03 2.25
N ALA A 48 -7.47 2.79 1.83
CA ALA A 48 -6.74 1.82 2.64
C ALA A 48 -5.30 2.26 2.87
N LEU A 49 -4.61 2.77 1.85
CA LEU A 49 -3.25 3.32 1.99
C LEU A 49 -3.22 4.49 2.98
N ARG A 50 -4.16 5.43 2.86
CA ARG A 50 -4.30 6.57 3.79
C ARG A 50 -4.58 6.12 5.21
N ALA A 51 -5.42 5.11 5.41
CA ALA A 51 -5.72 4.55 6.72
C ALA A 51 -4.49 3.90 7.38
N LEU A 52 -3.57 3.32 6.59
CA LEU A 52 -2.35 2.68 7.10
C LEU A 52 -1.28 3.68 7.55
N VAL A 53 -1.22 4.88 6.94
CA VAL A 53 -0.24 5.92 7.32
C VAL A 53 -0.75 6.86 8.42
N LYS A 54 -2.07 6.94 8.62
CA LYS A 54 -2.65 7.76 9.69
C LYS A 54 -2.50 7.16 11.10
N LYS A 55 -1.82 6.02 11.22
CA LYS A 55 -1.62 5.26 12.46
C LYS A 55 -0.20 5.42 12.96
#